data_AF-A0AAP2DYY2-F1
#
_entry.id   AF-A0AAP2DYY2-F1
#
_cell.length_a   1.000
_cell.length_b   1.000
_cell.length_c   1.000
_cell.angle_alpha   90.00
_cell.angle_beta   90.00
_cell.angle_gamma   90.00
#
_symmetry.space_group_name_H-M   'P 1'
#
loop_
_entity.id
_entity.type
_entity.pdbx_description
1 polymer ?
#
loop_
_entity_poly.entity_id
_entity_poly.type
_entity_poly.pdbx_seq_one_letter_code
_entity_poly.pdbx_strand_id
1 'polypeptide(L)'
;MKEFKNILEAYNKVDFTQRRAVLATVVKVRGSSYRSPGARMLITDDGKWVGSISGGCLEGDALRKARQVMSNRVPLTVTYDTSEESNQNLGIGLGCNGIIDVLLEPLDPADNTNAATFFDSIIKRNSPVALATVFASETPTETGSKLLLTEEQTILHQTIQQPALAQAIAADLATLFTTRKSEARQYALAGITTEVFIELIQPTVDVILFGGGFDARPVSQLMKGLGWGVTVTDECVAHIAPLFFPAADKLALCQRQYVDRDFTITPYTACVLMSHNYEYDRDVLRKLLRTETPYIGILGPRKRFDKMVKEFSNEGITLTADDYHRIHAPVGLDIGAETPDEIAIAIAGEIQGKFSNRSGGFLKYRQAPIHHRDSLSDQVFKQVYLHTPDAARSAQGA
;
A
#
# COMPACT_ATOMS: atom_id res chain seq x y z
N MET A 1 -1.00 -1.93 2.72
CA MET A 1 -0.62 -2.82 3.84
C MET A 1 -1.22 -2.45 5.19
N LYS A 2 -1.18 -1.18 5.64
CA LYS A 2 -1.74 -0.77 6.96
C LYS A 2 -3.17 -1.28 7.21
N GLU A 3 -4.06 -1.11 6.22
CA GLU A 3 -5.44 -1.55 6.32
C GLU A 3 -5.57 -3.07 6.53
N PHE A 4 -4.83 -3.88 5.75
CA PHE A 4 -4.78 -5.34 5.95
C PHE A 4 -4.32 -5.70 7.37
N LYS A 5 -3.24 -5.08 7.86
CA LYS A 5 -2.72 -5.32 9.22
C LYS A 5 -3.75 -4.96 10.30
N ASN A 6 -4.37 -3.79 10.20
CA ASN A 6 -5.39 -3.34 11.15
C ASN A 6 -6.63 -4.24 11.14
N ILE A 7 -7.11 -4.64 9.97
CA ILE A 7 -8.25 -5.55 9.84
C ILE A 7 -7.92 -6.92 10.44
N LEU A 8 -6.74 -7.48 10.15
CA LEU A 8 -6.34 -8.77 10.69
C LEU A 8 -6.13 -8.71 12.21
N GLU A 9 -5.54 -7.63 12.73
CA GLU A 9 -5.41 -7.40 14.17
C GLU A 9 -6.78 -7.31 14.85
N ALA A 10 -7.73 -6.58 14.23
CA ALA A 10 -9.09 -6.48 14.73
C ALA A 10 -9.81 -7.83 14.68
N TYR A 11 -9.70 -8.56 13.57
CA TYR A 11 -10.23 -9.91 13.39
C TYR A 11 -9.73 -10.86 14.48
N ASN A 12 -8.42 -10.87 14.74
CA ASN A 12 -7.80 -11.72 15.77
C ASN A 12 -8.25 -11.36 17.21
N LYS A 13 -8.82 -10.17 17.43
CA LYS A 13 -9.37 -9.73 18.70
C LYS A 13 -10.87 -10.04 18.86
N VAL A 14 -11.55 -10.49 17.80
CA VAL A 14 -12.97 -10.86 17.86
C VAL A 14 -13.13 -12.21 18.57
N ASP A 15 -13.96 -12.25 19.61
CA ASP A 15 -14.44 -13.52 20.18
C ASP A 15 -15.59 -14.08 19.32
N PHE A 16 -15.24 -14.92 18.34
CA PHE A 16 -16.20 -15.54 17.43
C PHE A 16 -17.15 -16.57 18.08
N THR A 17 -16.96 -16.91 19.36
CA THR A 17 -17.95 -17.69 20.11
C THR A 17 -19.17 -16.84 20.50
N GLN A 18 -19.00 -15.51 20.57
CA GLN A 18 -20.02 -14.55 20.97
C GLN A 18 -20.41 -13.58 19.85
N ARG A 19 -19.54 -13.42 18.85
CA ARG A 19 -19.63 -12.36 17.84
C ARG A 19 -19.58 -12.92 16.43
N ARG A 20 -20.19 -12.18 15.51
CA ARG A 20 -20.06 -12.36 14.08
C ARG A 20 -19.39 -11.15 13.46
N ALA A 21 -18.68 -11.38 12.36
CA ALA A 21 -18.02 -10.34 11.60
C ALA A 21 -18.27 -10.49 10.10
N VAL A 22 -18.23 -9.36 9.40
CA VAL A 22 -18.30 -9.25 7.94
C VAL A 22 -17.16 -8.37 7.47
N LEU A 23 -16.54 -8.75 6.35
CA LEU A 23 -15.64 -7.88 5.60
C LEU A 23 -16.43 -7.19 4.49
N ALA A 24 -16.39 -5.86 4.47
CA ALA A 24 -16.83 -5.06 3.35
C ALA A 24 -15.62 -4.67 2.49
N THR A 25 -15.70 -4.88 1.18
CA THR A 25 -14.67 -4.51 0.21
C THR A 25 -15.28 -3.70 -0.93
N VAL A 26 -14.76 -2.51 -1.20
CA VAL A 26 -15.10 -1.74 -2.41
C VAL A 26 -14.49 -2.46 -3.61
N VAL A 27 -15.32 -3.01 -4.50
CA VAL A 27 -14.87 -3.87 -5.63
C VAL A 27 -14.94 -3.16 -6.98
N LYS A 28 -15.85 -2.18 -7.12
CA LYS A 28 -16.01 -1.42 -8.37
C LYS A 28 -16.52 -0.02 -8.05
N VAL A 29 -16.01 0.97 -8.78
CA VAL A 29 -16.41 2.37 -8.66
C VAL A 29 -16.56 2.97 -10.05
N ARG A 30 -17.68 3.65 -10.29
CA ARG A 30 -17.96 4.48 -11.47
C ARG A 30 -18.15 5.92 -11.02
N GLY A 31 -17.49 6.89 -11.67
CA GLY A 31 -17.59 8.30 -11.28
C GLY A 31 -16.71 8.66 -10.07
N SER A 32 -17.21 9.54 -9.20
CA SER A 32 -16.43 10.10 -8.08
C SER A 32 -16.76 9.41 -6.75
N SER A 33 -15.73 8.95 -6.04
CA SER A 33 -15.84 8.35 -4.71
C SER A 33 -14.71 8.84 -3.79
N TYR A 34 -14.94 8.77 -2.48
CA TYR A 34 -13.90 9.07 -1.48
C TYR A 34 -12.84 7.97 -1.39
N ARG A 35 -13.24 6.70 -1.54
CA ARG A 35 -12.35 5.53 -1.53
C ARG A 35 -12.36 4.83 -2.89
N SER A 36 -11.19 4.43 -3.36
CA SER A 36 -11.03 3.62 -4.59
C SER A 36 -11.30 2.13 -4.34
N PRO A 37 -11.48 1.32 -5.40
CA PRO A 37 -11.50 -0.13 -5.27
C PRO A 37 -10.32 -0.70 -4.48
N GLY A 38 -10.60 -1.74 -3.70
CA GLY A 38 -9.69 -2.36 -2.73
C GLY A 38 -9.76 -1.76 -1.32
N ALA A 39 -10.52 -0.69 -1.09
CA ALA A 39 -10.79 -0.20 0.26
C ALA A 39 -11.65 -1.17 1.05
N ARG A 40 -11.29 -1.40 2.31
CA ARG A 40 -11.89 -2.45 3.14
C ARG A 40 -12.32 -1.95 4.51
N MET A 41 -13.31 -2.65 5.07
CA MET A 41 -13.82 -2.41 6.41
C MET A 41 -14.30 -3.71 7.04
N LEU A 42 -13.75 -4.05 8.21
CA LEU A 42 -14.26 -5.12 9.06
C LEU A 42 -15.41 -4.57 9.91
N ILE A 43 -16.53 -5.27 9.97
CA ILE A 43 -17.73 -4.87 10.72
C ILE A 43 -18.11 -6.02 11.67
N THR A 44 -18.34 -5.74 12.94
CA THR A 44 -18.82 -6.71 13.94
C THR A 44 -20.30 -6.47 14.27
N ASP A 45 -20.99 -7.52 14.72
CA ASP A 45 -22.43 -7.47 15.03
C ASP A 45 -22.81 -6.48 16.15
N ASP A 46 -21.85 -6.13 17.02
CA ASP A 46 -21.97 -5.12 18.07
C ASP A 46 -21.89 -3.67 17.54
N GLY A 47 -21.76 -3.50 16.23
CA GLY A 47 -21.75 -2.20 15.57
C GLY A 47 -20.39 -1.50 15.54
N LYS A 48 -19.32 -2.17 15.95
CA LYS A 48 -17.96 -1.65 15.76
C LYS A 48 -17.44 -1.97 14.35
N TRP A 49 -16.51 -1.15 13.87
CA TRP A 49 -15.81 -1.42 12.62
C TRP A 49 -14.37 -0.90 12.64
N VAL A 50 -13.53 -1.49 11.77
CA VAL A 50 -12.15 -1.08 11.52
C VAL A 50 -11.93 -0.98 10.02
N GLY A 51 -11.40 0.15 9.56
CA GLY A 51 -11.33 0.49 8.14
C GLY A 51 -12.47 1.41 7.71
N SER A 52 -12.54 1.72 6.41
CA SER A 52 -13.56 2.60 5.86
C SER A 52 -13.72 2.34 4.36
N ILE A 53 -14.98 2.30 3.90
CA ILE A 53 -15.34 2.12 2.48
C ILE A 53 -15.73 3.45 1.81
N SER A 54 -15.98 4.48 2.61
CA SER A 54 -16.31 5.83 2.17
C SER A 54 -15.68 6.87 3.11
N GLY A 55 -16.19 8.11 3.08
CA GLY A 55 -15.83 9.21 3.99
C GLY A 55 -16.69 9.30 5.26
N GLY A 56 -17.48 8.26 5.59
CA GLY A 56 -18.33 8.21 6.79
C GLY A 56 -19.84 8.11 6.51
N CYS A 57 -20.24 7.98 5.25
CA CYS A 57 -21.61 8.10 4.81
C CYS A 57 -22.28 6.80 4.36
N LEU A 58 -21.50 5.83 3.91
CA LEU A 58 -22.01 4.51 3.53
C LEU A 58 -21.92 3.50 4.69
N GLU A 59 -21.12 3.79 5.72
CA GLU A 59 -20.80 2.86 6.80
C GLU A 59 -22.04 2.46 7.61
N GLY A 60 -22.98 3.38 7.79
CA GLY A 60 -24.23 3.11 8.51
C GLY A 60 -25.15 2.09 7.80
N ASP A 61 -25.34 2.22 6.48
CA ASP A 61 -26.11 1.24 5.72
C ASP A 61 -25.32 -0.06 5.52
N ALA A 62 -24.01 0.02 5.30
CA ALA A 62 -23.15 -1.15 5.22
C ALA A 62 -23.25 -2.00 6.49
N LEU A 63 -23.30 -1.40 7.69
CA LEU A 63 -23.56 -2.11 8.94
C LEU A 63 -24.93 -2.80 8.95
N ARG A 64 -25.98 -2.16 8.43
CA ARG A 64 -27.32 -2.75 8.33
C ARG A 64 -27.33 -3.97 7.41
N LYS A 65 -26.72 -3.86 6.23
CA LYS A 65 -26.59 -4.97 5.25
C LYS A 65 -25.67 -6.07 5.77
N ALA A 66 -24.61 -5.72 6.49
CA ALA A 66 -23.70 -6.69 7.11
C ALA A 66 -24.44 -7.62 8.09
N ARG A 67 -25.41 -7.11 8.87
CA ARG A 67 -26.25 -7.97 9.76
C ARG A 67 -27.02 -9.05 8.99
N GLN A 68 -27.50 -8.75 7.78
CA GLN A 68 -28.16 -9.74 6.92
C GLN A 68 -27.16 -10.82 6.47
N VAL A 69 -25.96 -10.42 6.05
CA VAL A 69 -24.89 -11.34 5.64
C VAL A 69 -24.42 -12.21 6.81
N MET A 70 -24.27 -11.65 8.01
CA MET A 70 -23.94 -12.38 9.24
C MET A 70 -25.02 -13.41 9.61
N SER A 71 -26.28 -13.12 9.31
CA SER A 71 -27.40 -14.04 9.58
C SER A 71 -27.43 -15.18 8.57
N ASN A 72 -27.35 -14.87 7.29
CA ASN A 72 -27.57 -15.84 6.21
C ASN A 72 -26.29 -16.60 5.82
N ARG A 73 -25.11 -16.09 6.19
CA ARG A 73 -23.79 -16.61 5.81
C ARG A 73 -23.58 -16.72 4.29
N VAL A 74 -24.21 -15.84 3.53
CA VAL A 74 -24.09 -15.75 2.08
C VAL A 74 -23.51 -14.38 1.72
N PRO A 75 -22.42 -14.31 0.95
CA PRO A 75 -21.87 -13.05 0.45
C PRO A 75 -22.91 -12.23 -0.32
N LEU A 76 -22.80 -10.90 -0.24
CA LEU A 76 -23.73 -9.98 -0.88
C LEU A 76 -22.98 -8.78 -1.45
N THR A 77 -23.18 -8.48 -2.72
CA THR A 77 -22.73 -7.21 -3.30
C THR A 77 -23.83 -6.18 -3.26
N VAL A 78 -23.51 -5.01 -2.70
CA VAL A 78 -24.42 -3.87 -2.55
C VAL A 78 -23.93 -2.74 -3.43
N THR A 79 -24.82 -2.21 -4.27
CA THR A 79 -24.56 -1.03 -5.09
C THR A 79 -25.12 0.22 -4.41
N TYR A 80 -24.26 1.21 -4.18
CA TYR A 80 -24.63 2.52 -3.68
C TYR A 80 -24.54 3.53 -4.82
N ASP A 81 -25.67 4.12 -5.20
CA ASP A 81 -25.73 5.24 -6.12
C ASP A 81 -25.83 6.56 -5.34
N THR A 82 -24.76 7.35 -5.38
CA THR A 82 -24.65 8.66 -4.73
C THR A 82 -24.94 9.83 -5.69
N SER A 83 -25.28 9.53 -6.95
CA SER A 83 -25.67 10.53 -7.94
C SER A 83 -27.17 10.88 -7.90
N GLU A 84 -28.00 10.02 -7.34
CA GLU A 84 -29.45 10.25 -7.24
C GLU A 84 -29.83 11.10 -6.02
N GLU A 85 -30.52 12.23 -6.26
CA GLU A 85 -31.02 13.13 -5.20
C GLU A 85 -32.08 12.47 -4.29
N SER A 86 -32.77 11.43 -4.76
CA SER A 86 -33.77 10.67 -3.98
C SER A 86 -33.17 9.93 -2.78
N ASN A 87 -31.87 9.62 -2.80
CA ASN A 87 -31.14 8.99 -1.69
C ASN A 87 -30.76 9.97 -0.57
N GLN A 88 -31.07 11.27 -0.70
CA GLN A 88 -30.90 12.26 0.37
C GLN A 88 -31.71 11.91 1.64
N ASN A 89 -32.81 11.17 1.52
CA ASN A 89 -33.62 10.69 2.64
C ASN A 89 -32.94 9.60 3.50
N LEU A 90 -31.82 9.00 3.03
CA LEU A 90 -30.99 8.09 3.83
C LEU A 90 -29.86 8.83 4.59
N GLY A 91 -29.83 10.17 4.57
CA GLY A 91 -28.70 10.94 5.12
C GLY A 91 -27.43 10.87 4.26
N ILE A 92 -27.55 10.34 3.04
CA ILE A 92 -26.49 10.22 2.04
C ILE A 92 -26.42 11.55 1.27
N GLY A 93 -26.15 12.64 1.98
CA GLY A 93 -25.87 13.95 1.37
C GLY A 93 -24.38 14.08 1.14
N LEU A 94 -23.89 13.86 -0.07
CA LEU A 94 -22.44 13.84 -0.32
C LEU A 94 -22.11 14.40 -1.69
N GLY A 95 -21.21 15.38 -1.75
CA GLY A 95 -20.65 15.93 -2.99
C GLY A 95 -19.79 14.95 -3.82
N CYS A 96 -19.95 13.64 -3.65
CA CYS A 96 -19.34 12.61 -4.48
C CYS A 96 -20.42 12.04 -5.40
N ASN A 97 -20.43 12.44 -6.67
CA ASN A 97 -21.39 11.92 -7.67
C ASN A 97 -20.83 10.64 -8.30
N GLY A 98 -21.07 9.48 -7.68
CA GLY A 98 -20.58 8.19 -8.19
C GLY A 98 -21.42 6.98 -7.77
N ILE A 99 -21.08 5.83 -8.36
CA ILE A 99 -21.70 4.54 -8.07
C ILE A 99 -20.61 3.61 -7.52
N ILE A 100 -20.87 3.01 -6.36
CA ILE A 100 -19.89 2.21 -5.62
C ILE A 100 -20.50 0.83 -5.37
N ASP A 101 -19.85 -0.22 -5.87
CA ASP A 101 -20.21 -1.61 -5.58
C ASP A 101 -19.33 -2.12 -4.42
N VAL A 102 -19.96 -2.64 -3.38
CA VAL A 102 -19.32 -3.13 -2.15
C VAL A 102 -19.70 -4.57 -1.91
N LEU A 103 -18.72 -5.47 -1.94
CA LEU A 103 -18.89 -6.86 -1.58
C LEU A 103 -18.83 -7.02 -0.06
N LEU A 104 -19.85 -7.64 0.53
CA LEU A 104 -19.95 -8.00 1.93
C LEU A 104 -19.78 -9.51 2.10
N GLU A 105 -18.81 -9.91 2.90
CA GLU A 105 -18.40 -11.31 3.05
C GLU A 105 -18.46 -11.73 4.51
N PRO A 106 -19.16 -12.81 4.87
CA PRO A 106 -19.15 -13.32 6.23
C PRO A 106 -17.75 -13.85 6.57
N LEU A 107 -17.30 -13.59 7.80
CA LEU A 107 -16.06 -14.15 8.33
C LEU A 107 -16.39 -15.27 9.32
N ASP A 108 -15.92 -16.48 8.99
CA ASP A 108 -16.06 -17.66 9.84
C ASP A 108 -14.66 -18.19 10.17
N PRO A 109 -14.20 -18.16 11.43
CA PRO A 109 -12.87 -18.64 11.79
C PRO A 109 -12.69 -20.15 11.63
N ALA A 110 -13.78 -20.92 11.51
CA ALA A 110 -13.69 -22.35 11.18
C ALA A 110 -13.42 -22.58 9.69
N ASP A 111 -13.66 -21.57 8.85
CA ASP A 111 -13.35 -21.59 7.43
C ASP A 111 -11.95 -21.03 7.18
N ASN A 112 -10.98 -21.92 7.03
CA ASN A 112 -9.60 -21.59 6.66
C ASN A 112 -9.48 -20.94 5.27
N THR A 113 -10.58 -20.81 4.53
CA THR A 113 -10.62 -20.20 3.20
C THR A 113 -11.25 -18.81 3.18
N ASN A 114 -11.60 -18.26 4.35
CA ASN A 114 -12.14 -16.91 4.48
C ASN A 114 -11.09 -15.82 4.14
N ALA A 115 -11.54 -14.56 4.01
CA ALA A 115 -10.67 -13.45 3.61
C ALA A 115 -9.50 -13.14 4.57
N ALA A 116 -9.61 -13.47 5.86
CA ALA A 116 -8.54 -13.26 6.82
C ALA A 116 -7.32 -14.14 6.53
N THR A 117 -7.51 -15.38 6.07
CA THR A 117 -6.40 -16.26 5.65
C THR A 117 -5.63 -15.65 4.48
N PHE A 118 -6.34 -15.10 3.49
CA PHE A 118 -5.70 -14.42 2.36
C PHE A 118 -4.89 -13.22 2.86
N PHE A 119 -5.43 -12.43 3.79
CA PHE A 119 -4.75 -11.26 4.33
C PHE A 119 -3.49 -11.63 5.11
N ASP A 120 -3.55 -12.68 5.93
CA ASP A 120 -2.39 -13.23 6.65
C ASP A 120 -1.26 -13.62 5.68
N SER A 121 -1.59 -14.31 4.59
CA SER A 121 -0.62 -14.66 3.55
C SER A 121 -0.06 -13.45 2.80
N ILE A 122 -0.86 -12.41 2.58
CA ILE A 122 -0.40 -11.15 1.97
C ILE A 122 0.57 -10.41 2.90
N ILE A 123 0.28 -10.29 4.20
CA ILE A 123 1.10 -9.50 5.13
C ILE A 123 2.45 -10.13 5.46
N LYS A 124 2.58 -11.46 5.32
CA LYS A 124 3.82 -12.19 5.59
C LYS A 124 4.84 -12.08 4.45
N ARG A 125 4.48 -11.42 3.35
CA ARG A 125 5.29 -11.32 2.14
C ARG A 125 5.98 -9.99 2.01
N ASN A 126 7.20 -10.06 1.51
CA ASN A 126 8.04 -8.93 1.12
C ASN A 126 8.11 -8.77 -0.42
N SER A 127 7.22 -9.45 -1.15
CA SER A 127 7.08 -9.36 -2.61
C SER A 127 5.63 -9.08 -3.00
N PRO A 128 5.37 -8.55 -4.21
CA PRO A 128 4.03 -8.26 -4.69
C PRO A 128 3.20 -9.53 -4.85
N VAL A 129 1.89 -9.37 -4.69
CA VAL A 129 0.91 -10.44 -4.94
C VAL A 129 -0.29 -9.88 -5.68
N ALA A 130 -0.91 -10.71 -6.52
CA ALA A 130 -2.12 -10.37 -7.25
C ALA A 130 -3.30 -11.15 -6.67
N LEU A 131 -4.38 -10.45 -6.31
CA LEU A 131 -5.59 -11.02 -5.73
C LEU A 131 -6.76 -10.83 -6.68
N ALA A 132 -7.49 -11.90 -6.96
CA ALA A 132 -8.82 -11.84 -7.55
C ALA A 132 -9.88 -12.04 -6.47
N THR A 133 -10.96 -11.28 -6.54
CA THR A 133 -12.17 -11.43 -5.72
C THR A 133 -13.40 -11.40 -6.62
N VAL A 134 -14.11 -12.52 -6.70
CA VAL A 134 -15.38 -12.61 -7.42
C VAL A 134 -16.45 -11.86 -6.62
N PHE A 135 -17.10 -10.87 -7.22
CA PHE A 135 -18.11 -10.07 -6.53
C PHE A 135 -19.50 -10.14 -7.16
N ALA A 136 -19.65 -10.69 -8.37
CA ALA A 136 -20.95 -11.05 -8.91
C ALA A 136 -20.80 -12.25 -9.84
N SER A 137 -21.69 -13.23 -9.74
CA SER A 137 -21.72 -14.37 -10.65
C SER A 137 -23.14 -14.90 -10.77
N GLU A 138 -23.51 -15.36 -11.97
CA GLU A 138 -24.74 -16.14 -12.17
C GLU A 138 -24.67 -17.53 -11.49
N THR A 139 -23.47 -17.96 -11.05
CA THR A 139 -23.27 -19.10 -10.15
C THR A 139 -23.08 -18.57 -8.73
N PRO A 140 -24.11 -18.54 -7.86
CA PRO A 140 -24.04 -17.83 -6.59
C PRO A 140 -22.94 -18.32 -5.64
N THR A 141 -22.54 -19.59 -5.74
CA THR A 141 -21.48 -20.20 -4.94
C THR A 141 -20.08 -19.64 -5.25
N GLU A 142 -19.90 -18.97 -6.39
CA GLU A 142 -18.65 -18.29 -6.73
C GLU A 142 -18.56 -16.89 -6.14
N THR A 143 -19.67 -16.26 -5.72
CA THR A 143 -19.59 -14.89 -5.15
C THR A 143 -18.84 -14.93 -3.82
N GLY A 144 -17.80 -14.11 -3.69
CA GLY A 144 -16.86 -14.12 -2.57
C GLY A 144 -15.62 -15.01 -2.76
N SER A 145 -15.60 -15.86 -3.80
CA SER A 145 -14.44 -16.70 -4.09
C SER A 145 -13.23 -15.87 -4.54
N LYS A 146 -12.03 -16.37 -4.28
CA LYS A 146 -10.77 -15.64 -4.40
C LYS A 146 -9.65 -16.50 -4.97
N LEU A 147 -8.67 -15.85 -5.59
CA LEU A 147 -7.42 -16.46 -6.03
C LEU A 147 -6.26 -15.51 -5.70
N LEU A 148 -5.24 -16.00 -5.00
CA LEU A 148 -4.03 -15.25 -4.68
C LEU A 148 -2.82 -15.83 -5.41
N LEU A 149 -2.21 -15.00 -6.25
CA LEU A 149 -1.10 -15.36 -7.13
C LEU A 149 0.18 -14.58 -6.75
N THR A 150 1.33 -15.25 -6.79
CA THR A 150 2.64 -14.61 -6.63
C THR A 150 3.18 -14.07 -7.95
N GLU A 151 4.23 -13.24 -7.88
CA GLU A 151 4.95 -12.75 -9.07
C GLU A 151 5.60 -13.90 -9.87
N GLU A 152 6.02 -14.97 -9.17
CA GLU A 152 6.49 -16.24 -9.76
C GLU A 152 5.35 -17.13 -10.28
N GLN A 153 4.13 -16.60 -10.38
CA GLN A 153 2.93 -17.28 -10.86
C GLN A 153 2.55 -18.52 -10.03
N THR A 154 2.93 -18.55 -8.75
CA THR A 154 2.50 -19.61 -7.83
C THR A 154 1.14 -19.24 -7.22
N ILE A 155 0.17 -20.17 -7.24
CA ILE A 155 -1.11 -19.98 -6.56
C ILE A 155 -0.94 -20.36 -5.09
N LEU A 156 -1.21 -19.42 -4.18
CA LEU A 156 -1.09 -19.66 -2.73
C LEU A 156 -2.39 -20.14 -2.11
N HIS A 157 -3.48 -19.49 -2.51
CA HIS A 157 -4.81 -19.76 -2.03
C HIS A 157 -5.78 -19.60 -3.20
N GLN A 158 -6.75 -20.50 -3.27
CA GLN A 158 -7.82 -20.45 -4.25
C GLN A 158 -9.09 -21.04 -3.64
N THR A 159 -10.20 -20.32 -3.80
CA THR A 159 -11.55 -20.80 -3.48
C THR A 159 -12.48 -20.79 -4.69
N ILE A 160 -12.01 -20.27 -5.83
CA ILE A 160 -12.71 -20.34 -7.12
C ILE A 160 -12.85 -21.80 -7.53
N GLN A 161 -14.08 -22.27 -7.73
CA GLN A 161 -14.38 -23.69 -7.93
C GLN A 161 -14.29 -24.07 -9.40
N GLN A 162 -14.77 -23.20 -10.30
CA GLN A 162 -14.79 -23.45 -11.74
C GLN A 162 -13.36 -23.38 -12.33
N PRO A 163 -12.78 -24.48 -12.85
CA PRO A 163 -11.38 -24.50 -13.29
C PRO A 163 -11.08 -23.57 -14.47
N ALA A 164 -11.99 -23.48 -15.44
CA ALA A 164 -11.84 -22.60 -16.59
C ALA A 164 -11.80 -21.12 -16.19
N LEU A 165 -12.62 -20.74 -15.20
CA LEU A 165 -12.63 -19.40 -14.64
C LEU A 165 -11.34 -19.11 -13.86
N ALA A 166 -10.92 -20.02 -12.99
CA ALA A 166 -9.67 -19.89 -12.23
C ALA A 166 -8.46 -19.74 -13.15
N GLN A 167 -8.39 -20.51 -14.25
CA GLN A 167 -7.31 -20.42 -15.22
C GLN A 167 -7.30 -19.06 -15.97
N ALA A 168 -8.47 -18.59 -16.42
CA ALA A 168 -8.59 -17.29 -17.09
C ALA A 168 -8.20 -16.14 -16.15
N ILE A 169 -8.66 -16.19 -14.89
CA ILE A 169 -8.32 -15.21 -13.86
C ILE A 169 -6.82 -15.24 -13.55
N ALA A 170 -6.21 -16.42 -13.38
CA ALA A 170 -4.78 -16.53 -13.09
C ALA A 170 -3.91 -15.94 -14.22
N ALA A 171 -4.30 -16.15 -15.48
CA ALA A 171 -3.62 -15.53 -16.62
C ALA A 171 -3.68 -13.99 -16.56
N ASP A 172 -4.85 -13.43 -16.24
CA ASP A 172 -5.01 -11.98 -16.09
C ASP A 172 -4.28 -11.41 -14.86
N LEU A 173 -4.31 -12.13 -13.73
CA LEU A 173 -3.55 -11.75 -12.53
C LEU A 173 -2.04 -11.69 -12.82
N ALA A 174 -1.51 -12.62 -13.62
CA ALA A 174 -0.11 -12.58 -14.03
C ALA A 174 0.25 -11.30 -14.81
N THR A 175 -0.68 -10.75 -15.60
CA THR A 175 -0.45 -9.47 -16.30
C THR A 175 -0.37 -8.27 -15.37
N LEU A 176 -0.90 -8.36 -14.14
CA LEU A 176 -0.90 -7.24 -13.19
C LEU A 176 0.50 -6.87 -12.69
N PHE A 177 1.43 -7.82 -12.61
CA PHE A 177 2.80 -7.53 -12.20
C PHE A 177 3.51 -6.57 -13.16
N THR A 178 3.15 -6.61 -14.45
CA THR A 178 3.67 -5.71 -15.48
C THR A 178 2.80 -4.46 -15.66
N THR A 179 1.48 -4.62 -15.81
CA THR A 179 0.56 -3.51 -16.09
C THR A 179 0.35 -2.60 -14.89
N ARG A 180 0.52 -3.15 -13.67
CA ARG A 180 0.31 -2.49 -12.38
C ARG A 180 -1.10 -1.89 -12.21
N LYS A 181 -2.08 -2.38 -12.96
CA LYS A 181 -3.44 -1.83 -13.04
C LYS A 181 -4.43 -2.70 -12.28
N SER A 182 -4.97 -2.23 -11.15
CA SER A 182 -6.03 -2.95 -10.42
C SER A 182 -7.41 -2.48 -10.88
N GLU A 183 -8.28 -3.39 -11.30
CA GLU A 183 -9.57 -3.08 -11.93
C GLU A 183 -10.60 -4.20 -11.72
N ALA A 184 -11.87 -3.90 -11.97
CA ALA A 184 -12.91 -4.92 -12.09
C ALA A 184 -13.04 -5.36 -13.55
N ARG A 185 -13.12 -6.66 -13.79
CA ARG A 185 -13.27 -7.29 -15.11
C ARG A 185 -14.47 -8.22 -15.14
N GLN A 186 -14.99 -8.42 -16.33
CA GLN A 186 -16.06 -9.37 -16.61
C GLN A 186 -15.48 -10.57 -17.37
N TYR A 187 -15.84 -11.77 -16.93
CA TYR A 187 -15.51 -13.04 -17.57
C TYR A 187 -16.80 -13.68 -18.06
N ALA A 188 -16.87 -13.98 -19.35
CA ALA A 188 -17.99 -14.69 -19.97
C ALA A 188 -17.48 -16.07 -20.44
N LEU A 189 -17.65 -17.09 -19.60
CA LEU A 189 -17.15 -18.45 -19.84
C LEU A 189 -18.29 -19.45 -19.75
N ALA A 190 -18.40 -20.33 -20.75
CA ALA A 190 -19.47 -21.32 -20.84
C ALA A 190 -20.90 -20.73 -20.72
N GLY A 191 -21.09 -19.49 -21.21
CA GLY A 191 -22.37 -18.79 -21.12
C GLY A 191 -22.68 -18.16 -19.76
N ILE A 192 -21.80 -18.30 -18.77
CA ILE A 192 -21.94 -17.72 -17.43
C ILE A 192 -21.13 -16.43 -17.37
N THR A 193 -21.79 -15.37 -16.91
CA THR A 193 -21.15 -14.08 -16.66
C THR A 193 -20.69 -13.99 -15.20
N THR A 194 -19.43 -13.63 -14.99
CA THR A 194 -18.85 -13.40 -13.66
C THR A 194 -18.05 -12.11 -13.64
N GLU A 195 -18.32 -11.24 -12.66
CA GLU A 195 -17.54 -10.04 -12.40
C GLU A 195 -16.53 -10.26 -11.27
N VAL A 196 -15.29 -9.87 -11.52
CA VAL A 196 -14.13 -10.13 -10.65
C VAL A 196 -13.34 -8.85 -10.48
N PHE A 197 -13.04 -8.49 -9.25
CA PHE A 197 -12.08 -7.44 -8.94
C PHE A 197 -10.68 -8.06 -8.86
N ILE A 198 -9.79 -7.63 -9.74
CA ILE A 198 -8.39 -8.03 -9.75
C ILE A 198 -7.54 -6.87 -9.24
N GLU A 199 -6.69 -7.14 -8.26
CA GLU A 199 -5.82 -6.13 -7.66
C GLU A 199 -4.40 -6.59 -7.48
N LEU A 200 -3.47 -5.66 -7.69
CA LEU A 200 -2.07 -5.83 -7.33
C LEU A 200 -1.82 -5.22 -5.95
N ILE A 201 -1.28 -6.01 -5.04
CA ILE A 201 -0.93 -5.59 -3.69
C ILE A 201 0.59 -5.57 -3.57
N GLN A 202 1.13 -4.39 -3.26
CA GLN A 202 2.55 -4.23 -2.96
C GLN A 202 2.84 -4.58 -1.51
N PRO A 203 4.06 -5.07 -1.21
CA PRO A 203 4.51 -5.20 0.16
C PRO A 203 4.57 -3.84 0.85
N THR A 204 4.84 -3.86 2.14
CA THR A 204 4.97 -2.64 2.94
C THR A 204 6.23 -1.88 2.49
N VAL A 205 6.17 -0.55 2.46
CA VAL A 205 7.40 0.25 2.34
C VAL A 205 8.15 0.11 3.65
N ASP A 206 9.41 -0.31 3.60
CA ASP A 206 10.29 -0.38 4.76
C ASP A 206 11.24 0.82 4.74
N VAL A 207 11.40 1.49 5.88
CA VAL A 207 12.31 2.62 6.04
C VAL A 207 13.43 2.23 6.99
N ILE A 208 14.66 2.42 6.54
CA ILE A 208 15.86 2.27 7.38
C ILE A 208 16.43 3.67 7.64
N LEU A 209 16.37 4.11 8.90
CA LEU A 209 16.94 5.37 9.37
C LEU A 209 18.36 5.11 9.87
N PHE A 210 19.35 5.62 9.14
CA PHE A 210 20.76 5.60 9.51
C PHE A 210 21.06 6.86 10.33
N GLY A 211 20.99 6.74 11.64
CA GLY A 211 21.04 7.81 12.62
C GLY A 211 19.88 7.73 13.61
N GLY A 212 20.19 7.56 14.90
CA GLY A 212 19.24 7.53 16.01
C GLY A 212 19.11 8.88 16.73
N GLY A 213 19.43 9.98 16.05
CA GLY A 213 19.34 11.34 16.58
C GLY A 213 17.92 11.74 17.01
N PHE A 214 17.79 12.88 17.71
CA PHE A 214 16.49 13.36 18.18
C PHE A 214 15.52 13.67 17.03
N ASP A 215 16.05 14.02 15.86
CA ASP A 215 15.34 14.32 14.62
C ASP A 215 14.85 13.08 13.88
N ALA A 216 15.45 11.91 14.11
CA ALA A 216 14.95 10.64 13.56
C ALA A 216 13.66 10.15 14.26
N ARG A 217 13.35 10.65 15.46
CA ARG A 217 12.19 10.24 16.26
C ARG A 217 10.85 10.60 15.61
N PRO A 218 10.58 11.86 15.22
CA PRO A 218 9.35 12.20 14.52
C PRO A 218 9.25 11.49 13.16
N VAL A 219 10.37 11.29 12.45
CA VAL A 219 10.40 10.48 11.22
C VAL A 219 9.91 9.06 11.50
N SER A 220 10.52 8.37 12.47
CA SER A 220 10.14 7.01 12.87
C SER A 220 8.65 6.90 13.22
N GLN A 221 8.14 7.83 14.03
CA GLN A 221 6.74 7.85 14.45
C GLN A 221 5.78 8.10 13.27
N LEU A 222 6.10 9.05 12.40
CA LEU A 222 5.27 9.38 11.24
C LEU A 222 5.21 8.23 10.24
N MET A 223 6.36 7.63 9.90
CA MET A 223 6.43 6.47 8.98
C MET A 223 5.63 5.29 9.52
N LYS A 224 5.73 5.01 10.83
CA LYS A 224 4.91 3.98 11.46
C LYS A 224 3.42 4.33 11.40
N GLY A 225 3.09 5.61 11.59
CA GLY A 225 1.75 6.16 11.40
C GLY A 225 1.19 5.93 9.99
N LEU A 226 2.03 5.93 8.95
CA LEU A 226 1.64 5.58 7.57
C LEU A 226 1.50 4.06 7.36
N GLY A 227 1.92 3.25 8.34
CA GLY A 227 1.90 1.80 8.32
C GLY A 227 3.10 1.17 7.62
N TRP A 228 4.18 1.94 7.47
CA TRP A 228 5.47 1.47 6.95
C TRP A 228 6.22 0.66 8.01
N GLY A 229 7.14 -0.19 7.58
CA GLY A 229 8.09 -0.83 8.46
C GLY A 229 9.21 0.16 8.80
N VAL A 230 9.64 0.21 10.05
CA VAL A 230 10.64 1.19 10.49
C VAL A 230 11.77 0.49 11.24
N THR A 231 12.98 0.57 10.67
CA THR A 231 14.21 0.18 11.34
C THR A 231 15.03 1.44 11.65
N VAL A 232 15.46 1.60 12.90
CA VAL A 232 16.38 2.68 13.29
C VAL A 232 17.71 2.07 13.64
N THR A 233 18.77 2.60 13.04
CA THR A 233 20.13 2.14 13.28
C THR A 233 21.07 3.29 13.61
N ASP A 234 22.03 3.03 14.49
CA ASP A 234 23.06 3.99 14.88
C ASP A 234 24.35 3.22 15.26
N GLU A 235 25.49 3.91 15.29
CA GLU A 235 26.74 3.36 15.83
C GLU A 235 26.86 3.52 17.35
N CYS A 236 25.97 4.32 17.95
CA CYS A 236 25.88 4.59 19.38
C CYS A 236 24.59 3.97 19.95
N VAL A 237 24.74 2.94 20.80
CA VAL A 237 23.60 2.26 21.44
C VAL A 237 22.71 3.21 22.27
N ALA A 238 23.27 4.28 22.82
CA ALA A 238 22.53 5.25 23.61
C ALA A 238 21.52 6.05 22.77
N HIS A 239 21.78 6.25 21.48
CA HIS A 239 20.87 6.96 20.58
C HIS A 239 19.63 6.14 20.27
N ILE A 240 19.75 4.81 20.17
CA ILE A 240 18.67 3.88 19.79
C ILE A 240 18.00 3.22 20.99
N ALA A 241 17.93 3.88 22.15
CA ALA A 241 17.21 3.35 23.29
C ALA A 241 15.71 3.20 22.95
N PRO A 242 15.05 2.07 23.32
CA PRO A 242 13.64 1.83 22.99
C PRO A 242 12.67 2.95 23.40
N LEU A 243 12.98 3.66 24.49
CA LEU A 243 12.20 4.81 24.96
C LEU A 243 12.10 5.93 23.92
N PHE A 244 13.12 6.12 23.08
CA PHE A 244 13.16 7.16 22.05
C PHE A 244 12.43 6.76 20.76
N PHE A 245 12.25 5.46 20.54
CA PHE A 245 11.67 4.91 19.32
C PHE A 245 10.61 3.83 19.64
N PRO A 246 9.57 4.15 20.41
CA PRO A 246 8.56 3.17 20.82
C PRO A 246 7.73 2.59 19.66
N ALA A 247 7.75 3.26 18.51
CA ALA A 247 7.01 2.88 17.31
C ALA A 247 7.83 2.05 16.30
N ALA A 248 9.16 1.99 16.46
CA ALA A 248 10.04 1.30 15.52
C ALA A 248 9.84 -0.22 15.59
N ASP A 249 9.89 -0.88 14.43
CA ASP A 249 9.82 -2.35 14.34
C ASP A 249 11.13 -3.01 14.74
N LYS A 250 12.26 -2.33 14.49
CA LYS A 250 13.60 -2.83 14.79
C LYS A 250 14.53 -1.69 15.20
N LEU A 251 15.33 -1.92 16.24
CA LEU A 251 16.43 -1.07 16.67
C LEU A 251 17.72 -1.86 16.53
N ALA A 252 18.70 -1.32 15.82
CA ALA A 252 19.93 -2.04 15.49
C ALA A 252 21.17 -1.19 15.77
N LEU A 253 22.11 -1.74 16.51
CA LEU A 253 23.47 -1.20 16.55
C LEU A 253 24.17 -1.65 15.26
N CYS A 254 24.47 -0.72 14.36
CA CYS A 254 25.17 -1.04 13.11
C CYS A 254 26.35 -0.11 12.86
N GLN A 255 27.53 -0.72 12.78
CA GLN A 255 28.72 -0.04 12.29
C GLN A 255 28.65 0.07 10.77
N ARG A 256 29.08 1.21 10.23
CA ARG A 256 29.08 1.54 8.78
C ARG A 256 29.63 0.45 7.84
N GLN A 257 30.51 -0.41 8.33
CA GLN A 257 31.10 -1.51 7.55
C GLN A 257 30.19 -2.73 7.34
N TYR A 258 29.11 -2.88 8.14
CA TYR A 258 28.25 -4.06 8.17
C TYR A 258 26.82 -3.81 7.62
N VAL A 259 26.57 -2.64 7.01
CA VAL A 259 25.25 -2.27 6.47
C VAL A 259 24.70 -3.32 5.50
N ASP A 260 25.54 -3.83 4.61
CA ASP A 260 25.21 -4.86 3.60
C ASP A 260 25.02 -6.26 4.18
N ARG A 261 25.40 -6.49 5.44
CA ARG A 261 25.22 -7.75 6.16
C ARG A 261 23.97 -7.73 7.06
N ASP A 262 23.76 -6.62 7.76
CA ASP A 262 22.80 -6.54 8.88
C ASP A 262 21.37 -6.20 8.44
N PHE A 263 21.20 -5.77 7.19
CA PHE A 263 19.92 -5.35 6.63
C PHE A 263 19.63 -6.00 5.28
N THR A 264 18.39 -6.45 5.11
CA THR A 264 17.86 -6.86 3.81
C THR A 264 17.28 -5.62 3.14
N ILE A 265 17.96 -5.12 2.11
CA ILE A 265 17.54 -3.95 1.35
C ILE A 265 16.93 -4.44 0.04
N THR A 266 15.66 -4.11 -0.17
CA THR A 266 14.85 -4.57 -1.31
C THR A 266 14.41 -3.38 -2.17
N PRO A 267 13.80 -3.64 -3.35
CA PRO A 267 13.11 -2.60 -4.12
C PRO A 267 11.94 -1.91 -3.41
N TYR A 268 11.60 -2.32 -2.19
CA TYR A 268 10.54 -1.76 -1.35
C TYR A 268 11.08 -1.01 -0.14
N THR A 269 12.40 -0.82 -0.08
CA THR A 269 13.10 -0.18 1.04
C THR A 269 13.46 1.27 0.71
N ALA A 270 13.22 2.20 1.61
CA ALA A 270 13.73 3.57 1.57
C ALA A 270 14.83 3.73 2.63
N CYS A 271 16.00 4.21 2.23
CA CYS A 271 17.11 4.46 3.16
C CYS A 271 17.25 5.96 3.41
N VAL A 272 17.34 6.38 4.67
CA VAL A 272 17.52 7.80 5.04
C VAL A 272 18.77 7.95 5.90
N LEU A 273 19.74 8.73 5.42
CA LEU A 273 20.99 9.03 6.08
C LEU A 273 20.83 10.34 6.85
N MET A 274 20.78 10.23 8.17
CA MET A 274 20.55 11.33 9.09
C MET A 274 21.33 11.16 10.41
N SER A 275 22.52 10.58 10.33
CA SER A 275 23.38 10.35 11.51
C SER A 275 24.05 11.63 12.02
N HIS A 276 24.03 12.70 11.24
CA HIS A 276 24.83 13.92 11.41
C HIS A 276 26.35 13.70 11.35
N ASN A 277 26.84 12.46 11.29
CA ASN A 277 28.25 12.12 11.12
C ASN A 277 28.60 11.99 9.63
N TYR A 278 29.44 12.90 9.13
CA TYR A 278 29.82 12.95 7.71
C TYR A 278 30.44 11.64 7.22
N GLU A 279 31.38 11.07 7.97
CA GLU A 279 32.10 9.88 7.52
C GLU A 279 31.20 8.63 7.56
N TYR A 280 30.34 8.55 8.58
CA TYR A 280 29.37 7.46 8.69
C TYR A 280 28.43 7.48 7.48
N ASP A 281 27.77 8.61 7.21
CA ASP A 281 26.83 8.73 6.09
C ASP A 281 27.50 8.49 4.74
N ARG A 282 28.73 9.00 4.54
CA ARG A 282 29.49 8.74 3.30
C ARG A 282 29.73 7.25 3.10
N ASP A 283 30.14 6.54 4.14
CA ASP A 283 30.48 5.12 4.02
C ASP A 283 29.21 4.26 3.89
N VAL A 284 28.11 4.63 4.55
CA VAL A 284 26.78 4.03 4.33
C VAL A 284 26.33 4.25 2.89
N LEU A 285 26.42 5.48 2.36
CA LEU A 285 26.07 5.78 0.97
C LEU A 285 26.85 4.89 -0.01
N ARG A 286 28.17 4.73 0.21
CA ARG A 286 29.01 3.83 -0.61
C ARG A 286 28.47 2.39 -0.65
N LYS A 287 27.89 1.89 0.44
CA LYS A 287 27.27 0.56 0.52
C LYS A 287 25.91 0.52 -0.16
N LEU A 288 25.05 1.50 0.11
CA LEU A 288 23.72 1.60 -0.51
C LEU A 288 23.77 1.75 -2.03
N LEU A 289 24.85 2.33 -2.56
CA LEU A 289 25.08 2.40 -4.00
C LEU A 289 25.12 1.02 -4.68
N ARG A 290 25.42 -0.05 -3.93
CA ARG A 290 25.47 -1.44 -4.42
C ARG A 290 24.16 -2.22 -4.25
N THR A 291 23.11 -1.55 -3.79
CA THR A 291 21.81 -2.17 -3.48
C THR A 291 20.72 -1.67 -4.42
N GLU A 292 19.61 -2.40 -4.48
CA GLU A 292 18.45 -2.08 -5.30
C GLU A 292 17.46 -1.09 -4.64
N THR A 293 17.88 -0.39 -3.57
CA THR A 293 17.02 0.60 -2.91
C THR A 293 16.63 1.70 -3.91
N PRO A 294 15.33 1.93 -4.18
CA PRO A 294 14.87 2.95 -5.13
C PRO A 294 14.99 4.37 -4.57
N TYR A 295 15.31 4.52 -3.27
CA TYR A 295 15.39 5.80 -2.59
C TYR A 295 16.53 5.82 -1.55
N ILE A 296 17.37 6.85 -1.63
CA ILE A 296 18.41 7.19 -0.66
C ILE A 296 18.27 8.68 -0.33
N GLY A 297 17.69 8.99 0.81
CA GLY A 297 17.62 10.35 1.34
C GLY A 297 18.87 10.70 2.13
N ILE A 298 19.44 11.89 1.93
CA ILE A 298 20.57 12.40 2.72
C ILE A 298 20.19 13.72 3.37
N LEU A 299 20.16 13.73 4.70
CA LEU A 299 19.90 14.93 5.48
C LEU A 299 21.13 15.87 5.46
N GLY A 300 20.86 17.15 5.20
CA GLY A 300 21.85 18.22 5.25
C GLY A 300 21.96 19.03 3.95
N PRO A 301 22.84 20.03 3.92
CA PRO A 301 22.96 20.95 2.79
C PRO A 301 23.54 20.25 1.57
N ARG A 302 23.20 20.74 0.37
CA ARG A 302 23.70 20.22 -0.92
C ARG A 302 25.23 20.04 -0.97
N LYS A 303 25.98 20.99 -0.41
CA LYS A 303 27.45 20.95 -0.33
C LYS A 303 28.00 19.69 0.37
N ARG A 304 27.24 19.11 1.33
CA ARG A 304 27.61 17.85 2.00
C ARG A 304 27.68 16.71 1.00
N PHE A 305 26.65 16.57 0.16
CA PHE A 305 26.59 15.55 -0.87
C PHE A 305 27.62 15.79 -1.99
N ASP A 306 27.78 17.03 -2.45
CA ASP A 306 28.79 17.37 -3.47
C ASP A 306 30.21 16.99 -3.01
N LYS A 307 30.50 17.13 -1.70
CA LYS A 307 31.77 16.69 -1.11
C LYS A 307 31.93 15.16 -1.15
N MET A 308 30.89 14.40 -0.82
CA MET A 308 30.91 12.93 -0.91
C MET A 308 31.15 12.47 -2.35
N VAL A 309 30.46 13.06 -3.33
CA VAL A 309 30.63 12.76 -4.76
C VAL A 309 32.07 13.02 -5.22
N LYS A 310 32.68 14.13 -4.77
CA LYS A 310 34.08 14.45 -5.08
C LYS A 310 35.04 13.42 -4.48
N GLU A 311 34.82 13.00 -3.24
CA GLU A 311 35.64 11.96 -2.60
C GLU A 311 35.52 10.62 -3.32
N PHE A 312 34.30 10.21 -3.68
CA PHE A 312 34.06 9.02 -4.49
C PHE A 312 34.76 9.09 -5.84
N SER A 313 34.69 10.22 -6.54
CA SER A 313 35.37 10.41 -7.82
C SER A 313 36.90 10.28 -7.68
N ASN A 314 37.49 10.83 -6.62
CA ASN A 314 38.93 10.68 -6.34
C ASN A 314 39.32 9.21 -6.04
N GLU A 315 38.39 8.42 -5.53
CA GLU A 315 38.54 6.97 -5.28
C GLU A 315 38.18 6.11 -6.51
N GLY A 316 37.84 6.73 -7.65
CA GLY A 316 37.46 6.03 -8.89
C GLY A 316 36.02 5.53 -8.92
N ILE A 317 35.16 5.99 -8.00
CA ILE A 317 33.73 5.70 -7.95
C ILE A 317 32.97 6.84 -8.63
N THR A 318 32.36 6.56 -9.78
CA THR A 318 31.54 7.52 -10.53
C THR A 318 30.07 7.15 -10.41
N LEU A 319 29.24 8.11 -9.99
CA LEU A 319 27.80 7.92 -9.91
C LEU A 319 27.15 7.91 -11.30
N THR A 320 26.27 6.95 -11.53
CA THR A 320 25.47 6.81 -12.74
C THR A 320 24.24 7.72 -12.71
N ALA A 321 23.55 7.86 -13.85
CA ALA A 321 22.28 8.59 -13.90
C ALA A 321 21.21 7.96 -12.99
N ASP A 322 21.22 6.64 -12.84
CA ASP A 322 20.30 5.92 -11.93
C ASP A 322 20.62 6.22 -10.46
N ASP A 323 21.91 6.30 -10.10
CA ASP A 323 22.34 6.71 -8.76
C ASP A 323 21.82 8.11 -8.42
N TYR A 324 21.98 9.08 -9.33
CA TYR A 324 21.43 10.42 -9.13
C TYR A 324 19.90 10.44 -9.07
N HIS A 325 19.23 9.54 -9.79
CA HIS A 325 17.77 9.48 -9.78
C HIS A 325 17.21 8.97 -8.44
N ARG A 326 17.92 8.06 -7.77
CA ARG A 326 17.50 7.50 -6.47
C ARG A 326 18.09 8.23 -5.26
N ILE A 327 19.08 9.10 -5.43
CA ILE A 327 19.64 9.90 -4.34
C ILE A 327 18.93 11.25 -4.23
N HIS A 328 18.39 11.53 -3.04
CA HIS A 328 17.68 12.75 -2.68
C HIS A 328 18.50 13.52 -1.63
N ALA A 329 19.25 14.53 -2.09
CA ALA A 329 20.17 15.31 -1.26
C ALA A 329 20.16 16.80 -1.64
N PRO A 330 19.50 17.68 -0.85
CA PRO A 330 18.86 17.41 0.44
C PRO A 330 17.63 16.49 0.35
N VAL A 331 17.38 15.76 1.43
CA VAL A 331 16.19 14.90 1.57
C VAL A 331 14.93 15.72 1.87
N GLY A 332 13.79 15.28 1.33
CA GLY A 332 12.47 15.84 1.61
C GLY A 332 11.95 16.83 0.56
N LEU A 333 10.63 17.02 0.54
CA LEU A 333 9.99 18.03 -0.30
C LEU A 333 10.29 19.45 0.19
N ASP A 334 10.42 20.39 -0.74
CA ASP A 334 10.55 21.82 -0.43
C ASP A 334 9.20 22.40 0.04
N ILE A 335 8.94 22.25 1.34
CA ILE A 335 7.75 22.76 2.03
C ILE A 335 8.08 23.84 3.06
N GLY A 336 9.32 24.36 3.04
CA GLY A 336 9.80 25.32 4.04
C GLY A 336 9.95 24.73 5.46
N ALA A 337 10.28 23.43 5.56
CA ALA A 337 10.44 22.75 6.84
C ALA A 337 11.68 23.22 7.62
N GLU A 338 11.53 23.54 8.90
CA GLU A 338 12.63 23.97 9.78
C GLU A 338 12.79 23.05 11.01
N THR A 339 11.67 22.65 11.62
CA THR A 339 11.67 21.79 12.81
C THR A 339 11.78 20.31 12.45
N PRO A 340 12.25 19.44 13.36
CA PRO A 340 12.32 17.99 13.10
C PRO A 340 10.99 17.37 12.65
N ASP A 341 9.87 17.82 13.22
CA ASP A 341 8.53 17.33 12.86
C ASP A 341 8.12 17.76 11.45
N GLU A 342 8.42 19.01 11.05
CA GLU A 342 8.18 19.48 9.69
C GLU A 342 9.08 18.77 8.68
N ILE A 343 10.35 18.54 9.03
CA ILE A 343 11.30 17.77 8.22
C ILE A 343 10.79 16.34 8.04
N ALA A 344 10.23 15.73 9.09
CA ALA A 344 9.62 14.41 8.98
C ALA A 344 8.48 14.37 7.96
N ILE A 345 7.63 15.41 7.91
CA ILE A 345 6.58 15.55 6.89
C ILE A 345 7.19 15.67 5.49
N ALA A 346 8.23 16.48 5.34
CA ALA A 346 8.92 16.66 4.06
C ALA A 346 9.51 15.34 3.54
N ILE A 347 10.19 14.57 4.40
CA ILE A 347 10.78 13.26 4.08
C ILE A 347 9.68 12.26 3.73
N ALA A 348 8.63 12.15 4.55
CA ALA A 348 7.51 11.24 4.29
C ALA A 348 6.79 11.55 2.98
N GLY A 349 6.55 12.83 2.70
CA GLY A 349 5.97 13.28 1.44
C GLY A 349 6.83 12.92 0.23
N GLU A 350 8.14 13.08 0.32
CA GLU A 350 9.07 12.74 -0.76
C GLU A 350 9.13 11.23 -1.01
N ILE A 351 9.28 10.41 0.05
CA ILE A 351 9.27 8.94 -0.07
C ILE A 351 7.95 8.47 -0.67
N GLN A 352 6.81 8.96 -0.15
CA GLN A 352 5.49 8.62 -0.68
C GLN A 352 5.38 8.99 -2.17
N GLY A 353 5.86 10.18 -2.54
CA GLY A 353 5.92 10.65 -3.92
C GLY A 353 6.75 9.72 -4.80
N LYS A 354 7.99 9.43 -4.41
CA LYS A 354 8.92 8.56 -5.15
C LYS A 354 8.32 7.18 -5.39
N PHE A 355 7.85 6.52 -4.34
CA PHE A 355 7.26 5.18 -4.45
C PHE A 355 5.97 5.21 -5.28
N SER A 356 5.21 6.30 -5.23
CA SER A 356 4.00 6.49 -6.05
C SER A 356 4.28 6.99 -7.47
N ASN A 357 5.54 7.17 -7.87
CA ASN A 357 5.94 7.84 -9.11
C ASN A 357 5.24 9.20 -9.31
N ARG A 358 5.23 10.04 -8.27
CA ARG A 358 4.65 11.39 -8.23
C ARG A 358 5.67 12.39 -7.69
N SER A 359 5.54 13.65 -8.12
CA SER A 359 6.46 14.73 -7.76
C SER A 359 6.14 15.47 -6.46
N GLY A 360 4.97 15.25 -5.85
CA GLY A 360 4.62 15.88 -4.56
C GLY A 360 4.16 17.36 -4.62
N GLY A 361 3.78 17.88 -5.79
CA GLY A 361 3.29 19.27 -5.92
C GLY A 361 1.83 19.49 -5.48
N PHE A 362 1.39 20.76 -5.43
CA PHE A 362 0.02 21.13 -5.05
C PHE A 362 -1.02 20.59 -6.03
N LEU A 363 -1.99 19.83 -5.51
CA LEU A 363 -3.05 19.19 -6.31
C LEU A 363 -3.94 20.19 -7.08
N LYS A 364 -4.09 21.43 -6.61
CA LYS A 364 -4.93 22.46 -7.28
C LYS A 364 -4.47 22.80 -8.71
N TYR A 365 -3.22 22.51 -9.06
CA TYR A 365 -2.68 22.75 -10.40
C TYR A 365 -2.90 21.55 -11.35
N ARG A 366 -3.35 20.41 -10.83
CA ARG A 366 -3.62 19.22 -11.63
C ARG A 366 -4.99 19.35 -12.31
N GLN A 367 -5.01 19.33 -13.64
CA GLN A 367 -6.22 19.41 -14.45
C GLN A 367 -6.87 18.03 -14.71
N ALA A 368 -6.32 16.96 -14.14
CA ALA A 368 -6.79 15.59 -14.29
C ALA A 368 -7.17 14.97 -12.94
N PRO A 369 -8.06 13.96 -12.90
CA PRO A 369 -8.38 13.23 -11.68
C PRO A 369 -7.13 12.70 -10.95
N ILE A 370 -7.19 12.63 -9.61
CA ILE A 370 -6.07 12.14 -8.78
C ILE A 370 -5.75 10.68 -9.14
N HIS A 371 -6.79 9.86 -9.22
CA HIS A 371 -6.74 8.46 -9.64
C HIS A 371 -7.11 8.32 -11.11
N HIS A 372 -6.45 7.41 -11.82
CA HIS A 372 -6.74 7.18 -13.23
C HIS A 372 -8.13 6.57 -13.41
N ARG A 373 -8.74 6.92 -14.54
CA ARG A 373 -10.04 6.41 -14.99
C ARG A 373 -9.86 5.79 -16.35
N ASP A 374 -10.58 4.70 -16.60
CA ASP A 374 -10.71 4.17 -17.94
C ASP A 374 -11.63 5.10 -18.76
N SER A 375 -11.10 5.63 -19.87
CA SER A 375 -11.82 6.58 -20.73
C SER A 375 -13.06 5.98 -21.40
N LEU A 376 -13.17 4.65 -21.46
CA LEU A 376 -14.29 3.97 -22.10
C LEU A 376 -15.40 3.55 -21.12
N SER A 377 -15.11 3.45 -19.82
CA SER A 377 -16.03 2.88 -18.82
C SER A 377 -16.28 3.76 -17.59
N ASP A 378 -15.61 4.91 -17.48
CA ASP A 378 -15.58 5.78 -16.29
C ASP A 378 -15.19 5.08 -14.98
N GLN A 379 -14.65 3.87 -15.10
CA GLN A 379 -14.25 3.05 -13.97
C GLN A 379 -12.96 3.59 -13.38
N VAL A 380 -12.96 3.77 -12.06
CA VAL A 380 -11.75 4.13 -11.32
C VAL A 380 -10.91 2.87 -11.14
N PHE A 381 -9.66 2.92 -11.60
CA PHE A 381 -8.69 1.85 -11.35
C PHE A 381 -7.54 2.36 -10.49
N LYS A 382 -6.95 1.45 -9.71
CA LYS A 382 -5.81 1.77 -8.84
C LYS A 382 -4.54 1.38 -9.58
N GLN A 383 -3.80 2.37 -10.05
CA GLN A 383 -2.45 2.18 -10.55
C GLN A 383 -1.49 2.05 -9.37
N VAL A 384 -0.68 1.01 -9.41
CA VAL A 384 0.24 0.65 -8.33
C VAL A 384 1.66 0.95 -8.78
N TYR A 385 2.13 2.14 -8.48
CA TYR A 385 3.47 2.55 -8.86
C TYR A 385 4.49 1.96 -7.90
N LEU A 386 5.58 1.47 -8.49
CA LEU A 386 6.91 1.38 -7.91
C LEU A 386 7.91 1.56 -9.05
N HIS A 387 9.09 2.05 -8.73
CA HIS A 387 10.14 2.24 -9.71
C HIS A 387 10.63 0.88 -10.23
N THR A 388 10.36 0.57 -11.49
CA THR A 388 11.13 -0.41 -12.26
C THR A 388 12.26 0.32 -12.99
N PRO A 389 13.48 -0.23 -13.05
CA PRO A 389 14.58 0.37 -13.80
C PRO A 389 14.24 0.70 -15.26
N ASP A 390 13.33 -0.07 -15.87
CA ASP A 390 12.94 0.07 -17.28
C ASP A 390 11.95 1.21 -17.57
N ALA A 391 11.20 1.72 -16.58
CA ALA A 391 10.19 2.75 -16.80
C ALA A 391 10.80 4.13 -17.14
N ALA A 392 12.08 4.35 -16.85
CA ALA A 392 12.78 5.59 -17.18
C ALA A 392 13.05 5.74 -18.69
N ARG A 393 12.97 4.66 -19.48
CA ARG A 393 13.20 4.73 -20.93
C ARG A 393 11.98 5.18 -21.74
N SER A 394 10.76 5.07 -21.19
CA SER A 394 9.53 5.41 -21.92
C SER A 394 8.98 6.80 -21.61
N ALA A 395 9.41 7.45 -20.52
CA ALA A 395 8.87 8.74 -20.09
C ALA A 395 9.65 9.98 -20.59
N GLN A 396 10.74 9.80 -21.35
CA GLN A 396 11.46 10.92 -22.00
C GLN A 396 11.14 11.09 -23.50
N GLY A 397 10.07 10.45 -23.98
CA GLY A 397 9.60 10.57 -25.36
C GLY A 397 8.09 10.65 -25.44
N ALA A 398 7.48 11.71 -24.90
CA ALA A 398 6.12 12.14 -25.23
C ALA A 398 5.98 13.65 -25.00
#